data_AF-A0AAQ3NQJ9-F1
#
_entry.id   AF-A0AAQ3NQJ9-F1
#
_cell.length_a   1.000
_cell.length_b   1.000
_cell.length_c   1.000
_cell.angle_alpha   90.00
_cell.angle_beta   90.00
_cell.angle_gamma   90.00
#
_symmetry.space_group_name_H-M   'P 1'
#
loop_
_entity.id
_entity.type
_entity.pdbx_description
1 polymer ?
#
loop_
_entity_poly.entity_id
_entity_poly.type
_entity_poly.pdbx_seq_one_letter_code
_entity_poly.pdbx_strand_id
1 'polypeptide(L)'
;MIISHLFGCDRYSLQVLNLHGNQINGTLPDFSTFTSLKILYLHNNKLNEEIPVHIQFPPKLENLYISSNSLKGVLTDYHFSNSLSYRTWIHLTTHWTWHLLKTGFHHFNCYLYT
;
A
#
# COMPACT_ATOMS: atom_id res chain seq x y z
N MET A 1 13.74 10.70 -0.08
CA MET A 1 12.48 9.98 0.16
C MET A 1 11.95 10.39 1.53
N ILE A 2 10.70 10.89 1.65
CA ILE A 2 10.17 11.53 2.88
C ILE A 2 10.22 10.63 4.13
N ILE A 3 10.21 9.31 3.95
CA ILE A 3 10.14 8.31 5.02
C ILE A 3 11.50 7.85 5.54
N SER A 4 12.62 8.27 4.92
CA SER A 4 13.95 7.79 5.33
C SER A 4 14.42 8.30 6.70
N HIS A 5 13.65 9.20 7.33
CA HIS A 5 13.94 9.76 8.65
C HIS A 5 13.02 9.19 9.74
N LEU A 6 12.08 8.30 9.39
CA LEU A 6 11.09 7.72 10.31
C LEU A 6 11.51 6.34 10.90
N PHE A 7 12.80 6.00 10.85
CA PHE A 7 13.31 4.70 11.31
C PHE A 7 13.56 4.58 12.82
N GLY A 8 13.04 5.52 13.62
CA GLY A 8 13.08 5.47 15.08
C GLY A 8 12.05 4.50 15.68
N CYS A 9 11.66 4.73 16.94
CA CYS A 9 10.63 3.92 17.62
C CYS A 9 9.26 3.95 16.93
N ASP A 10 9.01 4.97 16.09
CA ASP A 10 7.75 5.17 15.38
C ASP A 10 7.40 4.01 14.44
N ARG A 11 8.41 3.28 13.92
CA ARG A 11 8.19 2.08 13.10
C ARG A 11 7.45 0.95 13.82
N TYR A 12 7.43 1.01 15.16
CA TYR A 12 6.74 0.03 16.01
C TYR A 12 5.42 0.55 16.60
N SER A 13 5.14 1.85 16.52
CA SER A 13 3.96 2.47 17.15
C SER A 13 3.00 3.10 16.14
N LEU A 14 3.47 3.52 14.97
CA LEU A 14 2.65 4.18 13.96
C LEU A 14 1.60 3.21 13.40
N GLN A 15 0.32 3.54 13.63
CA GLN A 15 -0.82 2.74 13.16
C GLN A 15 -1.48 3.34 11.92
N VAL A 16 -1.42 4.66 11.75
CA VAL A 16 -2.03 5.38 10.63
C VAL A 16 -1.00 6.32 10.03
N LEU A 17 -0.76 6.19 8.73
CA LEU A 17 0.08 7.10 7.95
C LEU A 17 -0.78 7.75 6.88
N ASN A 18 -1.02 9.06 7.05
CA ASN A 18 -1.80 9.83 6.11
C ASN A 18 -0.90 10.75 5.27
N LEU A 19 -0.78 10.42 3.98
CA LEU A 19 -0.06 11.18 2.97
C LEU A 19 -1.00 11.62 1.83
N HIS A 20 -2.31 11.55 2.04
CA HIS A 20 -3.33 11.97 1.08
C HIS A 20 -3.15 13.42 0.62
N GLY A 21 -3.45 13.68 -0.66
CA GLY A 21 -3.59 15.05 -1.16
C GLY A 21 -2.28 15.82 -1.25
N ASN A 22 -1.15 15.12 -1.36
CA ASN A 22 0.16 15.72 -1.49
C ASN A 22 0.65 15.70 -2.96
N GLN A 23 1.88 16.14 -3.18
CA GLN A 23 2.53 16.12 -4.50
C GLN A 23 3.60 15.04 -4.61
N ILE A 24 3.45 13.93 -3.86
CA ILE A 24 4.43 12.83 -3.84
C ILE A 24 4.48 12.21 -5.24
N ASN A 25 5.68 12.10 -5.81
CA ASN A 25 5.92 11.60 -7.17
C ASN A 25 6.98 10.47 -7.18
N GLY A 26 7.15 9.84 -8.34
CA GLY A 26 8.05 8.69 -8.53
C GLY A 26 7.37 7.36 -8.21
N THR A 27 8.19 6.36 -7.87
CA THR A 27 7.70 5.01 -7.50
C THR A 27 7.11 4.93 -6.10
N LEU A 28 6.32 3.88 -5.88
CA LEU A 28 5.79 3.52 -4.57
C LEU A 28 6.92 3.01 -3.67
N PRO A 29 7.21 3.67 -2.53
CA PRO A 29 8.29 3.25 -1.66
C PRO A 29 7.90 2.06 -0.77
N ASP A 30 8.91 1.40 -0.20
CA ASP A 30 8.71 0.31 0.74
C ASP A 30 8.24 0.82 2.12
N PHE A 31 7.04 0.41 2.54
CA PHE A 31 6.45 0.74 3.84
C PHE A 31 6.53 -0.42 4.85
N SER A 32 7.13 -1.56 4.48
CA SER A 32 7.21 -2.76 5.33
C SER A 32 7.87 -2.52 6.70
N THR A 33 8.71 -1.49 6.80
CA THR A 33 9.38 -1.11 8.05
C THR A 33 8.41 -0.71 9.17
N PHE A 34 7.21 -0.20 8.83
CA PHE A 34 6.21 0.23 9.81
C PHE A 34 5.38 -0.98 10.30
N THR A 35 5.99 -1.83 11.11
CA THR A 35 5.42 -3.11 11.58
C THR A 35 4.07 -3.01 12.32
N SER A 36 3.70 -1.84 12.83
CA SER A 36 2.40 -1.60 13.47
C SER A 36 1.38 -0.87 12.58
N LEU A 37 1.74 -0.54 11.35
CA LEU A 37 0.88 0.24 10.46
C LEU A 37 -0.32 -0.59 9.99
N LYS A 38 -1.50 -0.02 10.19
CA LYS A 38 -2.80 -0.59 9.81
C LYS A 38 -3.45 0.13 8.65
N ILE A 39 -3.30 1.46 8.59
CA ILE A 39 -3.96 2.28 7.57
C ILE A 39 -2.93 3.16 6.87
N LEU A 40 -2.91 3.08 5.53
CA LEU A 40 -2.03 3.87 4.67
C LEU A 40 -2.87 4.65 3.65
N TYR A 41 -2.82 5.98 3.73
CA TYR A 41 -3.44 6.86 2.75
C TYR A 41 -2.37 7.47 1.83
N LEU A 42 -2.40 7.07 0.56
CA LEU A 42 -1.55 7.59 -0.53
C LEU A 42 -2.36 8.20 -1.68
N HIS A 43 -3.68 8.08 -1.62
CA HIS A 43 -4.55 8.59 -2.68
C HIS A 43 -4.39 10.11 -2.92
N ASN A 44 -4.73 10.55 -4.13
CA ASN A 44 -4.57 11.93 -4.60
C ASN A 44 -3.11 12.41 -4.50
N ASN A 45 -2.19 11.67 -5.12
CA ASN A 45 -0.78 12.04 -5.26
C ASN A 45 -0.35 11.93 -6.75
N LYS A 46 0.95 12.05 -7.03
CA LYS A 46 1.54 12.01 -8.37
C LYS A 46 2.46 10.77 -8.56
N LEU A 47 2.24 9.70 -7.81
CA LEU A 47 3.00 8.45 -7.98
C LEU A 47 2.71 7.89 -9.37
N ASN A 48 3.74 7.60 -10.17
CA ASN A 48 3.57 7.46 -11.62
C ASN A 48 4.40 6.35 -12.29
N GLU A 49 5.21 5.64 -11.51
CA GLU A 49 6.02 4.52 -12.01
C GLU A 49 5.32 3.17 -11.81
N GLU A 50 5.99 2.11 -12.24
CA GLU A 50 5.54 0.74 -11.95
C GLU A 50 5.65 0.43 -10.46
N ILE A 51 4.70 -0.37 -9.96
CA ILE A 51 4.81 -0.96 -8.64
C ILE A 51 5.97 -1.96 -8.65
N PRO A 52 7.03 -1.75 -7.86
CA PRO A 52 8.19 -2.62 -7.91
C PRO A 52 7.83 -4.00 -7.34
N VAL A 53 8.16 -5.07 -8.07
CA VAL A 53 7.84 -6.44 -7.64
C VAL A 53 8.37 -6.80 -6.26
N HIS A 54 9.45 -6.15 -5.81
CA HIS A 54 10.16 -6.47 -4.57
C HIS A 54 9.67 -5.70 -3.34
N ILE A 55 8.79 -4.71 -3.48
CA ILE A 55 8.27 -4.02 -2.29
C ILE A 55 7.29 -4.90 -1.52
N GLN A 56 7.25 -4.69 -0.20
CA GLN A 56 6.32 -5.35 0.70
C GLN A 56 5.51 -4.30 1.46
N PHE A 57 4.24 -4.59 1.67
CA PHE A 57 3.41 -3.77 2.54
C PHE A 57 3.59 -4.15 4.02
N PRO A 58 3.27 -3.24 4.95
CA PRO A 58 3.33 -3.50 6.38
C PRO A 58 2.61 -4.79 6.78
N PRO A 59 3.16 -5.56 7.73
CA PRO A 59 2.59 -6.83 8.15
C PRO A 59 1.20 -6.69 8.78
N LYS A 60 0.86 -5.54 9.38
CA LYS A 60 -0.45 -5.32 10.00
C LYS A 60 -1.39 -4.48 9.14
N LEU A 61 -1.08 -4.29 7.85
CA LEU A 61 -1.88 -3.42 6.99
C LEU A 61 -3.29 -3.99 6.77
N GLU A 62 -4.28 -3.21 7.17
CA GLU A 62 -5.71 -3.51 7.04
C GLU A 62 -6.30 -2.69 5.89
N ASN A 63 -5.89 -1.43 5.68
CA ASN A 63 -6.45 -0.56 4.65
C ASN A 63 -5.36 0.18 3.86
N LEU A 64 -5.42 0.05 2.54
CA LEU A 64 -4.54 0.75 1.59
C LEU A 64 -5.38 1.62 0.64
N TYR A 65 -5.19 2.94 0.70
CA TYR A 65 -5.82 3.89 -0.23
C TYR A 65 -4.79 4.44 -1.19
N ILE A 66 -4.82 4.02 -2.45
CA ILE A 66 -3.81 4.35 -3.46
C ILE A 66 -4.41 4.97 -4.74
N SER A 67 -5.73 5.08 -4.81
CA SER A 67 -6.46 5.68 -5.92
C SER A 67 -5.99 7.10 -6.29
N SER A 68 -6.31 7.59 -7.49
CA SER A 68 -5.93 8.95 -7.92
C SER A 68 -4.41 9.18 -7.83
N ASN A 69 -3.66 8.22 -8.38
CA ASN A 69 -2.26 8.30 -8.74
C ASN A 69 -2.15 7.86 -10.22
N SER A 70 -0.96 7.84 -10.79
CA SER A 70 -0.66 7.35 -12.15
C SER A 70 0.20 6.08 -12.13
N LEU A 71 0.07 5.28 -11.06
CA LEU A 71 0.83 4.04 -10.87
C LEU A 71 0.46 3.00 -11.91
N LYS A 72 1.47 2.26 -12.37
CA LYS A 72 1.31 1.20 -13.38
C LYS A 72 1.65 -0.17 -12.78
N GLY A 73 1.17 -1.22 -13.46
CA GLY A 73 1.46 -2.60 -13.09
C GLY A 73 0.34 -3.25 -12.29
N VAL A 74 0.67 -4.35 -11.61
CA VAL A 74 -0.30 -5.23 -10.96
C VAL A 74 0.06 -5.39 -9.49
N LEU A 75 -0.90 -5.09 -8.62
CA LEU A 75 -0.82 -5.55 -7.23
C LEU A 75 -1.15 -7.04 -7.18
N THR A 76 -0.15 -7.83 -6.81
CA THR A 76 -0.24 -9.27 -6.56
C THR A 76 -0.07 -9.57 -5.07
N ASP A 77 -0.43 -10.79 -4.67
CA ASP A 77 -0.26 -11.30 -3.31
C ASP A 77 1.19 -11.25 -2.82
N TYR A 78 2.16 -11.24 -3.75
CA TYR A 78 3.57 -11.12 -3.40
C TYR A 78 3.86 -9.84 -2.60
N HIS A 79 3.24 -8.70 -2.96
CA HIS A 79 3.43 -7.44 -2.24
C HIS A 79 2.86 -7.48 -0.82
N PHE A 80 2.01 -8.46 -0.50
CA PHE A 80 1.38 -8.66 0.80
C PHE A 80 1.87 -9.95 1.47
N SER A 81 2.98 -10.54 1.01
CA SER A 81 3.49 -11.82 1.54
C SER A 81 3.83 -11.77 3.03
N ASN A 82 4.26 -10.60 3.52
CA ASN A 82 4.52 -10.35 4.94
C ASN A 82 3.27 -9.99 5.75
N SER A 83 2.10 -9.86 5.12
CA SER A 83 0.86 -9.52 5.82
C SER A 83 0.53 -10.61 6.83
N LEU A 84 0.30 -10.20 8.07
CA LEU A 84 -0.29 -10.98 9.16
C LEU A 84 -1.80 -10.81 9.18
N SER A 85 -2.33 -9.72 8.61
CA SER A 85 -3.78 -9.52 8.51
C SER A 85 -4.42 -10.56 7.59
N TYR A 86 -5.57 -11.09 8.02
CA TYR A 86 -6.39 -11.99 7.21
C TYR A 86 -7.31 -11.25 6.24
N ARG A 87 -7.41 -9.92 6.40
CA ARG A 87 -8.26 -9.02 5.62
C ARG A 87 -7.49 -7.73 5.35
N THR A 88 -7.14 -7.50 4.10
CA THR A 88 -6.60 -6.21 3.66
C THR A 88 -7.53 -5.65 2.59
N TRP A 89 -8.01 -4.42 2.82
CA TRP A 89 -8.83 -3.68 1.87
C TRP A 89 -7.96 -2.77 1.03
N ILE A 90 -8.04 -2.94 -0.29
CA ILE A 90 -7.35 -2.08 -1.26
C ILE A 90 -8.38 -1.20 -1.94
N HIS A 91 -8.21 0.10 -1.79
CA HIS A 91 -9.09 1.13 -2.35
C HIS A 91 -8.42 1.72 -3.60
N LEU A 92 -8.83 1.21 -4.77
CA LEU A 92 -8.29 1.59 -6.08
C LEU A 92 -9.12 2.65 -6.80
N THR A 93 -10.42 2.78 -6.48
CA THR A 93 -11.30 3.82 -6.99
C THR A 93 -12.31 4.24 -5.92
N THR A 94 -13.00 5.36 -6.12
CA THR A 94 -14.06 5.87 -5.21
C THR A 94 -15.28 4.95 -5.10
N HIS A 95 -15.38 3.90 -5.93
CA HIS A 95 -16.55 3.02 -6.00
C HIS A 95 -16.22 1.53 -5.84
N TRP A 96 -14.94 1.14 -5.74
CA TRP A 96 -14.53 -0.27 -5.65
C TRP A 96 -13.53 -0.47 -4.50
N THR A 97 -13.97 -1.18 -3.47
CA THR A 97 -13.12 -1.68 -2.38
C THR A 97 -12.82 -3.16 -2.61
N TRP A 98 -11.57 -3.51 -2.82
CA TRP A 98 -11.15 -4.90 -3.00
C TRP A 98 -10.81 -5.53 -1.67
N HIS A 99 -11.20 -6.79 -1.47
CA HIS A 99 -10.98 -7.54 -0.24
C HIS A 99 -10.02 -8.69 -0.50
N LEU A 100 -8.79 -8.60 0.01
CA LEU A 100 -7.86 -9.73 0.03
C LEU A 100 -8.19 -10.61 1.24
N LEU A 101 -8.66 -11.84 0.97
CA LEU A 101 -8.83 -12.89 1.99
C LEU A 101 -7.64 -13.83 1.94
N LYS A 102 -6.91 -13.95 3.06
CA LYS A 102 -5.89 -15.00 3.22
C LYS A 102 -6.39 -16.43 3.02
N THR A 103 -7.71 -16.66 3.08
CA THR A 103 -8.32 -17.99 3.04
C THR A 103 -8.90 -18.40 1.69
N GLY A 104 -8.49 -17.73 0.60
CA GLY A 104 -8.91 -18.10 -0.75
C GLY A 104 -7.96 -17.52 -1.78
N PHE A 105 -6.82 -18.19 -1.97
CA PHE A 105 -5.84 -17.87 -3.01
C PHE A 105 -6.44 -18.14 -4.39
N HIS A 106 -7.23 -17.20 -4.89
CA HIS A 106 -7.45 -17.02 -6.31
C HIS A 106 -6.58 -15.84 -6.73
N HIS A 107 -5.66 -16.03 -7.66
CA HIS A 107 -4.81 -14.97 -8.21
C HIS A 107 -5.67 -13.77 -8.63
N PHE A 108 -5.75 -12.73 -7.80
CA PHE A 108 -6.42 -11.49 -8.14
C PHE A 108 -5.38 -10.49 -8.61
N ASN A 109 -5.10 -10.50 -9.91
CA ASN A 109 -4.31 -9.46 -10.55
C ASN A 109 -5.14 -8.16 -10.58
N CYS A 110 -4.88 -7.26 -9.64
CA CYS A 110 -5.46 -5.91 -9.69
C CYS A 110 -4.62 -5.07 -10.65
N TYR A 111 -5.11 -4.89 -11.87
CA TYR A 111 -4.45 -4.02 -12.83
C TYR A 111 -4.75 -2.55 -12.50
N LEU A 112 -3.68 -1.78 -12.31
CA LEU A 112 -3.76 -0.33 -12.18
C LEU A 112 -3.56 0.27 -13.57
N TYR A 113 -4.67 0.66 -14.20
CA TYR A 113 -4.67 1.38 -15.47
C TYR A 113 -5.24 2.78 -15.24
N THR A 114 -4.37 3.77 -15.04
CA THR A 114 -4.69 5.19 -15.14
C THR A 114 -3.49 5.96 -15.65
#